data_AF-A0A2E1GU30-F1
#
_entry.id   AF-A0A2E1GU30-F1
#
_cell.length_a   1.000
_cell.length_b   1.000
_cell.length_c   1.000
_cell.angle_alpha   90.00
_cell.angle_beta   90.00
_cell.angle_gamma   90.00
#
_symmetry.space_group_name_H-M   'P 1'
#
loop_
_entity.id
_entity.type
_entity.pdbx_description
1 polymer ?
#
loop_
_entity_poly.entity_id
_entity_poly.type
_entity_poly.pdbx_seq_one_letter_code
_entity_poly.pdbx_strand_id
1 'polypeptide(L)'
;MPATSTDIAVYQHCQDNVDSWNLALPWADLVSDHFNYDDVSVALKIIGCESNGKATAKNPTSTATGLWQFISKTWSWVEYKLNVSGNPRDPHLSTHFAAFLKYKTSQGWGHWSESAHCWEEPNEKNKFTKIN
;
A
#
# COMPACT_ATOMS: atom_id res chain seq x y z
N MET A 1 -6.87 -36.06 4.41
CA MET A 1 -6.01 -35.82 3.22
C MET A 1 -4.97 -34.79 3.63
N PRO A 2 -3.69 -34.97 3.31
CA PRO A 2 -2.68 -33.94 3.60
C PRO A 2 -2.91 -32.73 2.68
N ALA A 3 -2.68 -31.53 3.21
CA ALA A 3 -2.71 -30.29 2.43
C ALA A 3 -1.68 -30.35 1.30
N THR A 4 -2.04 -29.84 0.12
CA THR A 4 -1.13 -29.73 -1.01
C THR A 4 -0.17 -28.55 -0.82
N SER A 5 0.94 -28.52 -1.57
CA SER A 5 1.87 -27.38 -1.53
C SER A 5 1.21 -26.06 -1.96
N THR A 6 0.18 -26.12 -2.80
CA THR A 6 -0.64 -24.96 -3.17
C THR A 6 -1.47 -24.48 -1.99
N ASP A 7 -2.06 -25.37 -1.20
CA ASP A 7 -2.85 -25.01 -0.01
C ASP A 7 -1.99 -24.29 1.04
N ILE A 8 -0.74 -24.71 1.20
CA ILE A 8 0.22 -24.06 2.12
C ILE A 8 0.59 -22.65 1.63
N ALA A 9 0.82 -22.48 0.32
CA ALA A 9 1.16 -21.17 -0.25
C ALA A 9 -0.01 -20.17 -0.16
N VAL A 10 -1.25 -20.65 -0.40
CA VAL A 10 -2.47 -19.85 -0.19
C VAL A 10 -2.58 -19.43 1.28
N TYR A 11 -2.38 -20.37 2.22
CA TYR A 11 -2.44 -20.07 3.64
C TYR A 11 -1.41 -19.02 4.07
N GLN A 12 -0.16 -19.16 3.62
CA GLN A 12 0.90 -18.19 3.94
C GLN A 12 0.58 -16.80 3.39
N HIS A 13 0.12 -16.71 2.14
CA HIS A 13 -0.29 -15.44 1.54
C HIS A 13 -1.41 -14.76 2.34
N CYS A 14 -2.39 -15.54 2.81
CA CYS A 14 -3.45 -15.02 3.68
C CYS A 14 -2.91 -14.52 5.02
N GLN A 15 -1.94 -15.21 5.64
CA GLN A 15 -1.30 -14.75 6.87
C GLN A 15 -0.53 -13.45 6.65
N ASP A 16 0.29 -13.37 5.60
CA ASP A 16 1.07 -12.17 5.28
C ASP A 16 0.17 -10.95 5.00
N ASN A 17 -1.02 -11.18 4.40
CA ASN A 17 -2.05 -10.16 4.22
C ASN A 17 -2.65 -9.67 5.54
N VAL A 18 -2.93 -10.59 6.48
CA VAL A 18 -3.43 -10.26 7.82
C VAL A 18 -2.38 -9.45 8.59
N ASP A 19 -1.11 -9.82 8.50
CA ASP A 19 -0.04 -9.09 9.16
C ASP A 19 0.12 -7.67 8.59
N SER A 20 0.06 -7.53 7.26
CA SER A 20 0.09 -6.22 6.59
C SER A 20 -1.06 -5.33 7.03
N TRP A 21 -2.28 -5.88 7.12
CA TRP A 21 -3.43 -5.18 7.68
C TRP A 21 -3.18 -4.69 9.11
N ASN A 22 -2.73 -5.59 9.98
CA ASN A 22 -2.53 -5.30 11.40
C ASN A 22 -1.47 -4.21 11.64
N LEU A 23 -0.44 -4.17 10.79
CA LEU A 23 0.58 -3.12 10.84
C LEU A 23 0.02 -1.75 10.49
N ALA A 24 -1.02 -1.68 9.66
CA ALA A 24 -1.65 -0.44 9.22
C ALA A 24 -2.87 -0.02 10.05
N LEU A 25 -3.45 -0.92 10.86
CA LEU A 25 -4.64 -0.65 11.68
C LEU A 25 -4.63 0.67 12.48
N PRO A 26 -3.50 1.14 13.06
CA PRO A 26 -3.46 2.44 13.74
C PRO A 26 -3.84 3.64 12.86
N TRP A 27 -3.84 3.47 11.54
CA TRP A 27 -4.19 4.49 10.56
C TRP A 27 -5.62 4.35 10.00
N ALA A 28 -6.43 3.42 10.51
CA ALA A 28 -7.76 3.12 9.97
C ALA A 28 -8.70 4.34 9.93
N ASP A 29 -8.72 5.16 10.99
CA ASP A 29 -9.55 6.37 11.03
C ASP A 29 -9.09 7.38 9.95
N LEU A 30 -7.78 7.64 9.87
CA LEU A 30 -7.20 8.53 8.87
C LEU A 30 -7.47 8.05 7.44
N VAL A 31 -7.36 6.75 7.19
CA VAL A 31 -7.69 6.17 5.88
C VAL A 31 -9.17 6.33 5.57
N SER A 32 -10.05 6.10 6.55
CA SER A 32 -11.49 6.22 6.38
C SER A 32 -11.95 7.67 6.09
N ASP A 33 -11.20 8.67 6.56
CA ASP A 33 -11.46 10.08 6.25
C ASP A 33 -11.17 10.45 4.77
N HIS A 34 -10.33 9.66 4.08
CA HIS A 34 -9.84 9.98 2.73
C HIS A 34 -10.30 9.01 1.65
N PHE A 35 -10.69 7.79 2.02
CA PHE A 35 -11.05 6.72 1.09
C PHE A 35 -12.51 6.28 1.26
N ASN A 36 -13.14 5.85 0.16
CA ASN A 36 -14.44 5.21 0.21
C ASN A 36 -14.36 3.93 1.04
N TYR A 37 -15.47 3.56 1.69
CA TYR A 37 -15.56 2.37 2.55
C TYR A 37 -14.98 1.10 1.89
N ASP A 38 -15.32 0.85 0.61
CA ASP A 38 -14.86 -0.33 -0.14
C ASP A 38 -13.34 -0.32 -0.44
N ASP A 39 -12.70 0.85 -0.39
CA ASP A 39 -11.27 1.04 -0.68
C ASP A 39 -10.40 1.08 0.60
N VAL A 40 -10.99 1.31 1.78
CA VAL A 40 -10.28 1.37 3.07
C VAL A 40 -9.45 0.12 3.28
N SER A 41 -10.00 -1.03 2.89
CA SER A 41 -9.35 -2.29 3.15
C SER A 41 -8.04 -2.46 2.37
N VAL A 42 -8.06 -2.13 1.09
CA VAL A 42 -6.90 -2.15 0.20
C VAL A 42 -5.88 -1.09 0.61
N ALA A 43 -6.34 0.11 0.98
CA ALA A 43 -5.50 1.17 1.50
C ALA A 43 -4.65 0.73 2.71
N LEU A 44 -5.28 0.08 3.70
CA LEU A 44 -4.57 -0.43 4.87
C LEU A 44 -3.56 -1.51 4.51
N LYS A 45 -3.91 -2.45 3.62
CA LYS A 45 -2.96 -3.45 3.13
C LYS A 45 -1.74 -2.81 2.45
N ILE A 46 -1.95 -1.82 1.58
CA ILE A 46 -0.85 -1.08 0.92
C ILE A 46 0.06 -0.45 1.97
N ILE A 47 -0.48 0.27 2.96
CA ILE A 47 0.33 0.87 4.03
C ILE A 47 1.19 -0.17 4.75
N GLY A 48 0.62 -1.34 5.05
CA GLY A 48 1.31 -2.48 5.63
C GLY A 48 2.47 -2.94 4.77
N CYS A 49 2.20 -3.27 3.50
CA CYS A 49 3.18 -3.75 2.54
C CYS A 49 4.32 -2.75 2.28
N GLU A 50 3.98 -1.46 2.19
CA GLU A 50 4.92 -0.41 1.80
C GLU A 50 5.84 0.01 2.96
N SER A 51 5.30 0.14 4.17
CA SER A 51 6.02 0.80 5.26
C SER A 51 6.00 0.04 6.59
N ASN A 52 5.31 -1.11 6.66
CA ASN A 52 4.95 -1.75 7.91
C ASN A 52 4.22 -0.78 8.87
N GLY A 53 3.39 0.12 8.31
CA GLY A 53 2.68 1.15 9.07
C GLY A 53 3.55 2.30 9.60
N LYS A 54 4.82 2.42 9.18
CA LYS A 54 5.75 3.43 9.71
C LYS A 54 5.77 4.68 8.83
N ALA A 55 5.14 5.76 9.29
CA ALA A 55 5.16 7.05 8.59
C ALA A 55 6.56 7.63 8.36
N THR A 56 7.57 7.22 9.12
CA THR A 56 8.96 7.66 8.95
C THR A 56 9.80 6.76 8.01
N ALA A 57 9.21 5.66 7.50
CA ALA A 57 9.90 4.68 6.68
C ALA A 57 10.60 5.33 5.49
N LYS A 58 11.82 4.87 5.23
CA LYS A 58 12.62 5.28 4.10
C LYS A 58 13.23 4.04 3.46
N ASN A 59 12.94 3.83 2.19
CA ASN A 59 13.61 2.78 1.44
C ASN A 59 15.11 3.14 1.29
N PRO A 60 16.05 2.21 1.57
CA PRO A 60 17.48 2.48 1.53
C PRO A 60 18.06 2.54 0.11
N THR A 61 17.38 1.97 -0.88
CA THR A 61 17.87 1.87 -2.27
C THR A 61 17.07 2.73 -3.25
N SER A 62 15.99 3.39 -2.79
CA SER A 62 15.15 4.23 -3.64
C SER A 62 14.70 5.53 -2.97
N THR A 63 13.97 6.35 -3.72
CA THR A 63 13.40 7.60 -3.19
C THR A 63 12.12 7.40 -2.39
N ALA A 64 11.57 6.18 -2.37
CA ALA A 64 10.34 5.85 -1.64
C ALA A 64 10.42 6.24 -0.16
N THR A 65 9.44 7.01 0.31
CA THR A 65 9.43 7.59 1.65
C THR A 65 8.01 7.66 2.20
N GLY A 66 7.87 7.49 3.51
CA GLY A 66 6.61 7.70 4.21
C GLY A 66 5.72 6.47 4.27
N LEU A 67 4.52 6.69 4.78
CA LEU A 67 3.51 5.64 5.00
C LEU A 67 3.13 4.91 3.71
N TRP A 68 3.07 5.66 2.61
CA TRP A 68 2.68 5.20 1.27
C TRP A 68 3.86 5.00 0.32
N GLN A 69 5.10 5.09 0.83
CA GLN A 69 6.35 4.93 0.06
C GLN A 69 6.40 5.73 -1.26
N PHE A 70 5.93 6.98 -1.24
CA PHE A 70 6.01 7.87 -2.39
C PHE A 70 7.45 8.03 -2.88
N ILE A 71 7.69 7.74 -4.16
CA ILE A 71 8.93 8.12 -4.84
C ILE A 71 8.92 9.63 -5.11
N SER A 72 10.11 10.26 -5.11
CA SER A 72 10.23 11.73 -5.22
C SER A 72 9.55 12.31 -6.45
N LYS A 73 9.60 11.61 -7.59
CA LYS A 73 8.97 12.07 -8.84
C LYS A 73 7.44 12.15 -8.71
N THR A 74 6.82 11.12 -8.14
CA THR A 74 5.38 11.07 -7.92
C THR A 74 4.96 12.10 -6.87
N TRP A 75 5.71 12.22 -5.77
CA TRP A 75 5.46 13.22 -4.74
C TRP A 75 5.41 14.63 -5.33
N SER A 76 6.48 15.06 -6.01
CA SER A 76 6.57 16.39 -6.61
C SER A 76 5.52 16.64 -7.69
N TRP A 77 5.10 15.59 -8.41
CA TRP A 77 3.99 15.70 -9.36
C TRP A 77 2.65 15.97 -8.65
N VAL A 78 2.35 15.26 -7.55
CA VAL A 78 1.13 15.52 -6.78
C VAL A 78 1.17 16.90 -6.13
N GLU A 79 2.32 17.31 -5.58
CA GLU A 79 2.50 18.66 -5.01
C GLU A 79 2.16 19.75 -6.04
N TYR A 80 2.70 19.62 -7.25
CA TYR A 80 2.41 20.55 -8.35
C TYR A 80 0.94 20.54 -8.75
N LYS A 81 0.30 19.36 -8.81
CA LYS A 81 -1.11 19.23 -9.22
C LYS A 81 -2.08 19.81 -8.21
N LEU A 82 -1.78 19.68 -6.92
CA LEU A 82 -2.62 20.17 -5.83
C LEU A 82 -2.24 21.57 -5.36
N ASN A 83 -1.09 22.10 -5.82
CA ASN A 83 -0.50 23.35 -5.32
C ASN A 83 -0.34 23.32 -3.79
N VAL A 84 0.14 22.19 -3.27
CA VAL A 84 0.40 21.93 -1.85
C VAL A 84 1.77 21.29 -1.74
N SER A 85 2.62 21.80 -0.84
CA SER A 85 3.94 21.22 -0.56
C SER A 85 4.03 20.69 0.86
N GLY A 86 4.89 19.70 1.09
CA GLY A 86 5.13 19.22 2.44
C GLY A 86 6.07 18.02 2.52
N ASN A 87 6.00 17.30 3.64
CA ASN A 87 6.88 16.18 3.93
C ASN A 87 6.17 14.85 3.63
N PRO A 88 6.75 13.92 2.84
CA PRO A 88 6.17 12.59 2.63
C PRO A 88 6.04 11.75 3.91
N ARG A 89 6.74 12.12 4.98
CA ARG A 89 6.60 11.49 6.32
C ARG A 89 5.42 12.01 7.13
N ASP A 90 4.71 13.02 6.66
CA ASP A 90 3.44 13.44 7.25
C ASP A 90 2.34 12.45 6.82
N PRO A 91 1.76 11.67 7.76
CA PRO A 91 0.77 10.66 7.43
C PRO A 91 -0.52 11.29 6.87
N HIS A 92 -0.91 12.49 7.32
CA HIS A 92 -2.13 13.14 6.83
C HIS A 92 -1.95 13.60 5.38
N LEU A 93 -0.84 14.30 5.10
CA LEU A 93 -0.56 14.79 3.76
C LEU A 93 -0.34 13.63 2.77
N SER A 94 0.45 12.62 3.15
CA SER A 94 0.70 11.47 2.29
C SER A 94 -0.57 10.65 2.03
N THR A 95 -1.47 10.53 3.01
CA THR A 95 -2.78 9.87 2.81
C THR A 95 -3.69 10.68 1.90
N HIS A 96 -3.72 12.00 2.04
CA HIS A 96 -4.43 12.88 1.11
C HIS A 96 -3.92 12.72 -0.34
N PHE A 97 -2.59 12.67 -0.52
CA PHE A 97 -1.97 12.48 -1.82
C PHE A 97 -2.26 11.08 -2.39
N ALA A 98 -2.27 10.05 -1.55
CA ALA A 98 -2.60 8.68 -1.96
C ALA A 98 -4.06 8.59 -2.45
N ALA A 99 -5.00 9.22 -1.76
CA ALA A 99 -6.39 9.31 -2.20
C ALA A 99 -6.53 10.07 -3.52
N PHE A 100 -5.77 11.16 -3.71
CA PHE A 100 -5.71 11.84 -5.00
C PHE A 100 -5.23 10.91 -6.12
N LEU A 101 -4.14 10.16 -5.90
CA LEU A 101 -3.65 9.20 -6.89
C LEU A 101 -4.71 8.15 -7.24
N LYS A 102 -5.37 7.60 -6.21
CA LYS A 102 -6.42 6.59 -6.37
C LYS A 102 -7.60 7.10 -7.19
N TYR A 103 -8.15 8.27 -6.86
CA TYR A 103 -9.43 8.72 -7.42
C TYR A 103 -9.32 9.69 -8.60
N LYS A 104 -8.17 10.33 -8.80
CA LYS A 104 -8.01 11.40 -9.81
C LYS A 104 -7.04 11.03 -10.93
N THR A 105 -6.46 9.83 -10.90
CA THR A 105 -5.60 9.33 -11.98
C THR A 105 -6.15 8.03 -12.54
N SER A 106 -5.92 7.77 -13.83
CA SER A 106 -6.34 6.52 -14.47
C SER A 106 -5.60 5.29 -13.95
N GLN A 107 -4.43 5.48 -13.31
CA GLN A 107 -3.61 4.40 -12.77
C GLN A 107 -4.15 3.85 -11.44
N GLY A 108 -4.84 4.68 -10.63
CA GLY A 108 -5.50 4.22 -9.40
C GLY A 108 -4.54 3.50 -8.44
N TRP A 109 -4.87 2.27 -8.03
CA TRP A 109 -3.98 1.43 -7.19
C TRP A 109 -2.68 1.01 -7.89
N GLY A 110 -2.61 1.12 -9.22
CA GLY A 110 -1.41 0.79 -9.98
C GLY A 110 -0.18 1.65 -9.66
N HIS A 111 -0.31 2.71 -8.85
CA HIS A 111 0.84 3.45 -8.32
C HIS A 111 1.67 2.63 -7.32
N TRP A 112 1.10 1.55 -6.77
CA TRP A 112 1.74 0.61 -5.84
C TRP A 112 1.88 -0.80 -6.46
N SER A 113 2.03 -0.90 -7.78
CA SER A 113 2.10 -2.18 -8.48
C SER A 113 3.28 -3.07 -8.09
N GLU A 114 4.40 -2.47 -7.65
CA GLU A 114 5.59 -3.23 -7.21
C GLU A 114 5.31 -4.08 -5.96
N SER A 115 4.39 -3.63 -5.10
CA SER A 115 3.94 -4.35 -3.91
C SER A 115 2.61 -5.07 -4.10
N ALA A 116 2.06 -5.11 -5.32
CA ALA A 116 0.74 -5.69 -5.60
C ALA A 116 0.60 -7.13 -5.11
N HIS A 117 1.68 -7.92 -5.21
CA HIS A 117 1.72 -9.29 -4.71
C HIS A 117 1.45 -9.41 -3.19
N CYS A 118 1.56 -8.32 -2.42
CA CYS A 118 1.32 -8.30 -0.98
C CYS A 118 -0.10 -7.84 -0.61
N TRP A 119 -0.70 -6.90 -1.36
CA TRP A 119 -2.01 -6.32 -1.02
C TRP A 119 -3.16 -6.76 -1.93
N GLU A 120 -2.88 -7.35 -3.10
CA GLU A 120 -3.90 -7.96 -3.95
C GLU A 120 -4.39 -9.28 -3.37
N GLU A 121 -5.70 -9.52 -3.50
CA GLU A 121 -6.27 -10.82 -3.20
C GLU A 121 -5.63 -11.89 -4.10
N PRO A 122 -5.30 -13.07 -3.56
CA PRO A 122 -4.76 -14.16 -4.37
C PRO A 122 -5.80 -14.56 -5.42
N ASN A 123 -5.40 -14.57 -6.69
CA ASN A 123 -6.22 -15.04 -7.80
C ASN A 123 -5.54 -16.24 -8.47
N GLU A 124 -6.32 -17.15 -9.07
CA GLU A 124 -5.80 -18.37 -9.71
C GLU A 124 -4.76 -18.11 -10.83
N LYS A 125 -4.66 -16.86 -11.32
CA LYS A 125 -3.74 -16.43 -12.38
C LYS A 125 -2.40 -15.90 -11.83
N ASN A 126 -2.35 -15.43 -10.59
CA ASN A 126 -1.13 -15.07 -9.87
C ASN A 126 -0.53 -16.35 -9.26
N LYS A 127 0.03 -17.20 -10.13
CA LYS A 127 0.91 -18.29 -9.68
C LYS A 127 2.00 -17.68 -8.80
N PHE A 128 1.97 -18.04 -7.53
CA PHE A 128 2.96 -17.80 -6.49
C PHE A 128 4.38 -17.61 -7.07
N THR A 129 4.78 -16.36 -7.30
CA THR A 129 6.19 -16.03 -7.41
C THR A 129 6.77 -16.17 -6.01
N LYS A 130 7.68 -17.14 -5.87
CA LYS A 130 8.39 -17.43 -4.64
C LYS A 130 8.91 -16.14 -4.00
N ILE A 131 8.59 -15.96 -2.73
CA ILE A 131 9.27 -15.02 -1.86
C ILE A 131 10.68 -15.63 -1.67
N ASN A 132 11.71 -14.90 -2.11
CA ASN A 132 13.11 -15.30 -1.96
C ASN A 132 13.58 -15.12 -0.52
#